data_AF-A0A2E4D6E2-F1
#
_entry.id   AF-A0A2E4D6E2-F1
#
_cell.length_a   1.000
_cell.length_b   1.000
_cell.length_c   1.000
_cell.angle_alpha   90.00
_cell.angle_beta   90.00
_cell.angle_gamma   90.00
#
_symmetry.space_group_name_H-M   'P 1'
#
loop_
_entity.id
_entity.type
_entity.pdbx_description
1 polymer ?
#
loop_
_entity_poly.entity_id
_entity_poly.type
_entity_poly.pdbx_seq_one_letter_code
_entity_poly.pdbx_strand_id
1 'polypeptide(L)'
;MKRNFIVGTLLGLLAYQANASQHQVFTHYEFDQSKIDHHHMEQEFPYLDANIHTRNFSRRSDQAKLETGVEILKQVMNSKRFRELVYGFKWRGERTFNDNNGLSNEEIYAHLMTGAEVLMPDQDHTMNFDLTLYRSWNPFSKVKGYTYPDTMRIWIHKKYYRRNSWTPTDVAANLAHEWVHKMGFGHDFNYNADRPYSVPYGIGGIVIKVAEEMGY
;
A
#
# COMPACT_ATOMS: atom_id res chain seq x y z
N MET A 1 -35.35 48.79 -18.53
CA MET A 1 -35.23 47.39 -19.01
C MET A 1 -34.33 46.64 -18.05
N LYS A 2 -34.85 45.63 -17.35
CA LYS A 2 -34.11 44.78 -16.41
C LYS A 2 -33.37 43.70 -17.20
N ARG A 3 -32.06 43.56 -17.03
CA ARG A 3 -31.28 42.40 -17.48
C ARG A 3 -30.71 41.71 -16.26
N ASN A 4 -31.29 40.57 -15.92
CA ASN A 4 -30.76 39.63 -14.93
C ASN A 4 -29.63 38.86 -15.60
N PHE A 5 -28.41 38.97 -15.07
CA PHE A 5 -27.32 38.07 -15.38
C PHE A 5 -27.19 37.07 -14.23
N ILE A 6 -27.60 35.83 -14.50
CA ILE A 6 -27.28 34.66 -13.69
C ILE A 6 -25.98 34.12 -14.24
N VAL A 7 -24.89 34.27 -13.49
CA VAL A 7 -23.63 33.54 -13.64
C VAL A 7 -23.22 33.29 -12.19
N GLY A 8 -23.38 32.08 -11.65
CA GLY A 8 -22.75 30.86 -12.14
C GLY A 8 -21.82 30.45 -11.02
N THR A 9 -22.35 29.69 -10.06
CA THR A 9 -21.66 29.24 -8.85
C THR A 9 -20.47 28.38 -9.25
N LEU A 10 -19.26 28.95 -9.17
CA LEU A 10 -18.02 28.21 -9.33
C LEU A 10 -17.82 27.37 -8.06
N LEU A 11 -18.32 26.13 -8.08
CA LEU A 11 -17.97 25.10 -7.12
C LEU A 11 -16.48 24.81 -7.27
N GLY A 12 -15.68 25.41 -6.38
CA GLY A 12 -14.27 25.09 -6.23
C GLY A 12 -14.13 23.64 -5.81
N LEU A 13 -13.77 22.77 -6.76
CA LEU A 13 -13.11 21.50 -6.49
C LEU A 13 -11.80 21.83 -5.76
N LEU A 14 -11.84 21.82 -4.43
CA LEU A 14 -10.65 21.80 -3.59
C LEU A 14 -9.86 20.56 -3.97
N ALA A 15 -8.75 20.78 -4.68
CA ALA A 15 -7.78 19.75 -5.00
C ALA A 15 -7.32 19.12 -3.69
N TYR A 16 -7.70 17.87 -3.48
CA TYR A 16 -7.22 17.03 -2.39
C TYR A 16 -5.71 16.83 -2.56
N GLN A 17 -4.92 17.66 -1.90
CA GLN A 17 -3.47 17.54 -1.90
C GLN A 17 -3.08 16.47 -0.88
N ALA A 18 -3.05 15.21 -1.32
CA ALA A 18 -2.40 14.14 -0.58
C ALA A 18 -0.91 14.46 -0.44
N ASN A 19 -0.45 14.78 0.77
CA ASN A 19 0.97 14.80 1.11
C ASN A 19 1.44 13.34 1.29
N ALA A 20 1.79 12.65 0.20
CA ALA A 20 2.24 11.26 0.24
C ALA A 20 3.77 11.11 0.15
N SER A 21 4.25 10.21 1.03
CA SER A 21 5.47 9.39 1.06
C SER A 21 6.80 10.00 0.57
N GLN A 22 7.47 10.73 1.46
CA GLN A 22 8.94 10.69 1.47
C GLN A 22 9.37 9.25 1.71
N HIS A 23 10.44 8.78 1.04
CA HIS A 23 11.14 7.55 1.43
C HIS A 23 11.51 7.71 2.90
N GLN A 24 10.74 7.10 3.79
CA GLN A 24 11.27 6.73 5.08
C GLN A 24 12.05 5.46 4.85
N VAL A 25 13.29 5.49 5.29
CA VAL A 25 14.14 4.32 5.34
C VAL A 25 13.45 3.37 6.32
N PHE A 26 12.96 2.23 5.84
CA PHE A 26 12.15 1.26 6.61
C PHE A 26 12.98 0.44 7.61
N THR A 27 14.11 0.99 8.09
CA THR A 27 15.10 0.30 8.94
C THR A 27 14.83 0.47 10.43
N HIS A 28 13.66 0.99 10.84
CA HIS A 28 13.39 1.37 12.24
C HIS A 28 12.25 0.56 12.88
N TYR A 29 11.76 -0.49 12.22
CA TYR A 29 10.74 -1.34 12.81
C TYR A 29 11.33 -2.28 13.85
N GLU A 30 10.66 -2.33 14.99
CA GLU A 30 10.92 -3.32 16.02
C GLU A 30 9.95 -4.49 15.85
N PHE A 31 10.46 -5.70 16.09
CA PHE A 31 9.67 -6.93 16.01
C PHE A 31 9.83 -7.74 17.29
N ASP A 32 8.73 -8.31 17.79
CA ASP A 32 8.73 -9.27 18.88
C ASP A 32 9.29 -10.62 18.43
N GLN A 33 10.58 -10.85 18.68
CA GLN A 33 11.26 -12.09 18.31
C GLN A 33 10.66 -13.33 18.97
N SER A 34 10.03 -13.20 20.14
CA SER A 34 9.42 -14.34 20.85
C SER A 34 8.20 -14.92 20.11
N LYS A 35 7.63 -14.16 19.16
CA LYS A 35 6.51 -14.57 18.31
C LYS A 35 6.94 -14.98 16.90
N ILE A 36 8.23 -14.88 16.61
CA ILE A 36 8.84 -15.32 15.36
C ILE A 36 9.20 -16.82 15.44
N ASP A 37 9.11 -17.46 16.62
CA ASP A 37 9.59 -18.83 16.85
C ASP A 37 8.50 -19.95 16.75
N HIS A 38 8.44 -20.53 15.54
CA HIS A 38 8.32 -21.94 15.13
C HIS A 38 7.43 -23.03 15.77
N HIS A 39 6.64 -22.85 16.83
CA HIS A 39 5.92 -24.01 17.43
C HIS A 39 4.42 -24.14 17.25
N HIS A 40 3.76 -23.22 16.55
CA HIS A 40 2.37 -23.43 16.14
C HIS A 40 2.14 -22.88 14.73
N MET A 41 1.34 -23.62 13.98
CA MET A 41 0.74 -23.28 12.67
C MET A 41 1.47 -23.83 11.43
N GLU A 42 1.41 -25.16 11.27
CA GLU A 42 1.29 -25.87 9.98
C GLU A 42 -0.10 -25.65 9.31
N GLN A 43 -0.85 -24.61 9.70
CA GLN A 43 -2.08 -24.30 9.00
C GLN A 43 -1.68 -23.68 7.66
N GLU A 44 -1.96 -24.38 6.55
CA GLU A 44 -1.88 -23.80 5.22
C GLU A 44 -2.86 -22.62 5.18
N PHE A 45 -2.31 -21.42 5.05
CA PHE A 45 -3.11 -20.22 4.86
C PHE A 45 -3.46 -20.10 3.38
N PRO A 46 -4.61 -19.48 3.05
CA PRO A 46 -4.99 -19.28 1.67
C PRO A 46 -3.90 -18.49 0.93
N TYR A 47 -3.61 -18.93 -0.28
CA TYR A 47 -2.68 -18.25 -1.16
C TYR A 47 -3.34 -16.98 -1.70
N LEU A 48 -2.69 -15.84 -1.51
CA LEU A 48 -3.14 -14.54 -2.01
C LEU A 48 -2.66 -14.33 -3.45
N ASP A 49 -3.59 -14.28 -4.40
CA ASP A 49 -3.29 -13.96 -5.80
C ASP A 49 -3.37 -12.45 -6.07
N ALA A 50 -3.11 -12.03 -7.31
CA ALA A 50 -3.22 -10.63 -7.72
C ALA A 50 -3.92 -10.50 -9.08
N ASN A 51 -4.96 -9.67 -9.13
CA ASN A 51 -5.63 -9.28 -10.37
C ASN A 51 -5.24 -7.85 -10.74
N ILE A 52 -4.65 -7.67 -11.94
CA ILE A 52 -4.06 -6.40 -12.35
C ILE A 52 -4.78 -5.83 -13.58
N HIS A 53 -5.38 -4.65 -13.42
CA HIS A 53 -5.85 -3.81 -14.51
C HIS A 53 -4.98 -2.57 -14.61
N THR A 54 -4.53 -2.21 -15.83
CA THR A 54 -3.59 -1.08 -16.01
C THR A 54 -4.08 -0.05 -17.01
N ARG A 55 -3.72 1.22 -16.76
CA ARG A 55 -3.89 2.34 -17.68
C ARG A 55 -2.59 3.13 -17.78
N ASN A 56 -2.23 3.51 -19.01
CA ASN A 56 -1.03 4.29 -19.34
C ASN A 56 0.32 3.61 -19.05
N PHE A 57 0.33 2.28 -18.88
CA PHE A 57 1.53 1.43 -18.87
C PHE A 57 1.86 1.00 -20.31
N SER A 58 2.02 1.95 -21.22
CA SER A 58 2.20 1.66 -22.65
C SER A 58 3.64 1.29 -23.04
N ARG A 59 4.62 1.47 -22.15
CA ARG A 59 6.01 1.07 -22.41
C ARG A 59 6.23 -0.35 -21.91
N ARG A 60 6.90 -1.17 -22.72
CA ARG A 60 7.32 -2.52 -22.32
C ARG A 60 8.13 -2.52 -21.01
N SER A 61 9.01 -1.52 -20.82
CA SER A 61 9.77 -1.37 -19.57
C SER A 61 8.89 -1.04 -18.36
N ASP A 62 7.78 -0.33 -18.57
CA ASP A 62 6.85 -0.03 -17.49
C ASP A 62 6.08 -1.31 -17.09
N GLN A 63 5.64 -2.09 -18.08
CA GLN A 63 4.97 -3.37 -17.85
C GLN A 63 5.88 -4.38 -17.15
N ALA A 64 7.11 -4.56 -17.65
CA ALA A 64 8.07 -5.49 -17.04
C ALA A 64 8.39 -5.14 -15.59
N LYS A 65 8.58 -3.86 -15.26
CA LYS A 65 8.80 -3.43 -13.87
C LYS A 65 7.60 -3.73 -12.98
N LEU A 66 6.37 -3.53 -13.49
CA LEU A 66 5.15 -3.83 -12.76
C LEU A 66 5.00 -5.34 -12.53
N GLU A 67 5.19 -6.14 -13.57
CA GLU A 67 5.13 -7.60 -13.51
C GLU A 67 6.10 -8.15 -12.46
N THR A 68 7.37 -7.70 -12.48
CA THR A 68 8.35 -8.08 -11.45
C THR A 68 7.92 -7.63 -10.06
N GLY A 69 7.39 -6.40 -9.91
CA GLY A 69 6.92 -5.89 -8.62
C GLY A 69 5.72 -6.67 -8.07
N VAL A 70 4.78 -7.07 -8.93
CA VAL A 70 3.63 -7.91 -8.55
C VAL A 70 4.07 -9.30 -8.15
N GLU A 71 5.04 -9.89 -8.87
CA GLU A 71 5.60 -11.19 -8.52
C GLU A 71 6.31 -11.17 -7.16
N ILE A 72 7.14 -10.15 -6.90
CA ILE A 72 7.76 -9.93 -5.59
C ILE A 72 6.69 -9.80 -4.51
N LEU A 73 5.66 -8.99 -4.75
CA LEU A 73 4.57 -8.79 -3.80
C LEU A 73 3.89 -10.13 -3.46
N LYS A 74 3.51 -10.92 -4.47
CA LYS A 74 2.88 -12.23 -4.27
C LYS A 74 3.77 -13.17 -3.47
N GLN A 75 5.05 -13.27 -3.82
CA GLN A 75 5.97 -14.15 -3.09
C GLN A 75 6.16 -13.72 -1.64
N VAL A 76 6.29 -12.41 -1.40
CA VAL A 76 6.45 -11.86 -0.05
C VAL A 76 5.20 -12.05 0.78
N MET A 77 4.03 -11.63 0.29
CA MET A 77 2.76 -11.70 1.04
C MET A 77 2.39 -13.13 1.43
N ASN A 78 2.73 -14.11 0.59
CA ASN A 78 2.51 -15.53 0.83
C ASN A 78 3.65 -16.22 1.60
N SER A 79 4.70 -15.50 1.99
CA SER A 79 5.81 -16.07 2.73
C SER A 79 5.51 -16.21 4.22
N LYS A 80 6.03 -17.27 4.83
CA LYS A 80 6.01 -17.44 6.30
C LYS A 80 6.63 -16.22 7.00
N ARG A 81 7.69 -15.67 6.42
CA ARG A 81 8.45 -14.56 6.98
C ARG A 81 7.64 -13.27 7.07
N PHE A 82 6.85 -12.97 6.04
CA PHE A 82 5.93 -11.83 6.06
C PHE A 82 4.94 -11.93 7.22
N ARG A 83 4.29 -13.09 7.38
CA ARG A 83 3.37 -13.35 8.50
C ARG A 83 4.02 -13.13 9.86
N GLU A 84 5.21 -13.70 10.08
CA GLU A 84 5.96 -13.56 11.33
C GLU A 84 6.24 -12.10 11.67
N LEU A 85 6.63 -11.30 10.66
CA LEU A 85 6.91 -9.88 10.85
C LEU A 85 5.64 -9.06 11.08
N VAL A 86 4.50 -9.41 10.45
CA VAL A 86 3.21 -8.78 10.76
C VAL A 86 2.80 -9.09 12.19
N TYR A 87 2.83 -10.36 12.61
CA TYR A 87 2.51 -10.77 13.98
C TYR A 87 3.40 -10.07 15.01
N GLY A 88 4.69 -10.01 14.73
CA GLY A 88 5.69 -9.43 15.61
C GLY A 88 5.75 -7.91 15.60
N PHE A 89 5.04 -7.20 14.71
CA PHE A 89 5.20 -5.75 14.54
C PHE A 89 4.93 -4.99 15.84
N LYS A 90 5.81 -4.02 16.17
CA LYS A 90 5.67 -3.18 17.36
C LYS A 90 5.56 -1.70 17.05
N TRP A 91 4.76 -1.03 17.86
CA TRP A 91 4.70 0.43 17.98
C TRP A 91 4.70 0.81 19.46
N ARG A 92 5.60 1.72 19.85
CA ARG A 92 5.81 2.17 21.24
C ARG A 92 6.04 1.02 22.24
N GLY A 93 6.75 -0.02 21.79
CA GLY A 93 7.08 -1.20 22.60
C GLY A 93 5.96 -2.25 22.70
N GLU A 94 4.75 -1.93 22.24
CA GLU A 94 3.60 -2.82 22.24
C GLU A 94 3.45 -3.55 20.91
N ARG A 95 2.97 -4.80 20.94
CA ARG A 95 2.73 -5.61 19.74
C ARG A 95 1.45 -5.17 19.05
N THR A 96 1.55 -4.05 18.34
CA THR A 96 0.44 -3.43 17.61
C THR A 96 0.99 -2.58 16.46
N PHE A 97 0.17 -2.38 15.44
CA PHE A 97 0.31 -1.23 14.53
C PHE A 97 -0.33 0.01 15.16
N ASN A 98 0.12 1.19 14.74
CA ASN A 98 -0.68 2.40 14.85
C ASN A 98 -1.86 2.32 13.85
N ASP A 99 -2.93 3.09 14.07
CA ASP A 99 -4.09 3.16 13.15
C ASP A 99 -4.63 1.77 12.71
N ASN A 100 -4.73 0.84 13.67
CA ASN A 100 -5.07 -0.57 13.45
C ASN A 100 -6.57 -0.87 13.40
N ASN A 101 -7.44 0.15 13.43
CA ASN A 101 -8.90 0.01 13.53
C ASN A 101 -9.36 -0.86 14.73
N GLY A 102 -8.55 -0.96 15.80
CA GLY A 102 -8.83 -1.80 16.96
C GLY A 102 -8.51 -3.29 16.78
N LEU A 103 -7.91 -3.68 15.65
CA LEU A 103 -7.51 -5.06 15.36
C LEU A 103 -6.13 -5.39 15.94
N SER A 104 -5.98 -6.63 16.40
CA SER A 104 -4.67 -7.21 16.68
C SER A 104 -3.85 -7.44 15.41
N ASN A 105 -2.54 -7.67 15.54
CA ASN A 105 -1.67 -7.97 14.40
C ASN A 105 -2.10 -9.25 13.66
N GLU A 106 -2.56 -10.25 14.41
CA GLU A 106 -3.06 -11.51 13.86
C GLU A 106 -4.37 -11.30 13.08
N GLU A 107 -5.28 -10.47 13.59
CA GLU A 107 -6.52 -10.09 12.89
C GLU A 107 -6.24 -9.24 11.64
N ILE A 108 -5.27 -8.33 11.70
CA ILE A 108 -4.81 -7.59 10.52
C ILE A 108 -4.33 -8.56 9.45
N TYR A 109 -3.41 -9.47 9.79
CA TYR A 109 -2.92 -10.46 8.84
C TYR A 109 -4.06 -11.31 8.27
N ALA A 110 -4.95 -11.82 9.13
CA ALA A 110 -6.09 -12.61 8.69
C ALA A 110 -6.97 -11.83 7.70
N HIS A 111 -7.23 -10.55 7.99
CA HIS A 111 -7.97 -9.65 7.11
C HIS A 111 -7.27 -9.46 5.76
N LEU A 112 -5.95 -9.18 5.76
CA LEU A 112 -5.14 -9.11 4.52
C LEU A 112 -5.34 -10.37 3.68
N MET A 113 -5.23 -11.54 4.30
CA MET A 113 -5.32 -12.80 3.56
C MET A 113 -6.71 -13.12 3.02
N THR A 114 -7.76 -12.36 3.37
CA THR A 114 -9.09 -12.53 2.75
C THR A 114 -9.17 -12.01 1.32
N GLY A 115 -8.35 -11.03 0.94
CA GLY A 115 -8.51 -10.30 -0.33
C GLY A 115 -9.64 -9.27 -0.33
N ALA A 116 -10.50 -9.22 0.70
CA ALA A 116 -11.68 -8.37 0.70
C ALA A 116 -11.34 -6.88 0.85
N GLU A 117 -11.84 -6.07 -0.08
CA GLU A 117 -11.67 -4.62 -0.10
C GLU A 117 -12.99 -3.92 0.26
N VAL A 118 -12.93 -2.67 0.70
CA VAL A 118 -14.12 -1.89 1.09
C VAL A 118 -15.14 -1.80 -0.04
N LEU A 119 -14.68 -1.70 -1.30
CA LEU A 119 -15.53 -1.59 -2.48
C LEU A 119 -15.73 -2.94 -3.22
N MET A 120 -15.02 -3.98 -2.80
CA MET A 120 -15.12 -5.36 -3.30
C MET A 120 -15.04 -6.32 -2.10
N PRO A 121 -16.14 -6.47 -1.33
CA PRO A 121 -16.10 -7.12 -0.02
C PRO A 121 -16.02 -8.66 -0.08
N ASP A 122 -16.00 -9.24 -1.28
CA ASP A 122 -15.90 -10.68 -1.46
C ASP A 122 -14.53 -11.18 -1.00
N GLN A 123 -14.51 -12.29 -0.24
CA GLN A 123 -13.29 -12.93 0.21
C GLN A 123 -12.82 -13.94 -0.84
N ASP A 124 -12.15 -13.44 -1.87
CA ASP A 124 -11.67 -14.22 -3.01
C ASP A 124 -10.17 -14.51 -2.98
N HIS A 125 -9.49 -14.13 -1.88
CA HIS A 125 -8.05 -14.25 -1.71
C HIS A 125 -7.26 -13.60 -2.85
N THR A 126 -7.76 -12.49 -3.40
CA THR A 126 -7.12 -11.77 -4.50
C THR A 126 -6.88 -10.30 -4.14
N MET A 127 -5.66 -9.82 -4.34
CA MET A 127 -5.36 -8.40 -4.32
C MET A 127 -5.82 -7.77 -5.65
N ASN A 128 -6.81 -6.87 -5.62
CA ASN A 128 -7.34 -6.25 -6.83
C ASN A 128 -6.69 -4.88 -7.07
N PHE A 129 -6.04 -4.73 -8.23
CA PHE A 129 -5.29 -3.53 -8.57
C PHE A 129 -5.82 -2.86 -9.84
N ASP A 130 -6.53 -1.73 -9.70
CA ASP A 130 -6.84 -0.84 -10.83
C ASP A 130 -5.80 0.30 -10.95
N LEU A 131 -4.70 0.05 -11.66
CA LEU A 131 -3.53 0.92 -11.68
C LEU A 131 -3.57 1.93 -12.82
N THR A 132 -3.21 3.18 -12.52
CA THR A 132 -3.03 4.24 -13.51
C THR A 132 -1.69 4.95 -13.36
N LEU A 133 -0.87 4.88 -14.41
CA LEU A 133 0.40 5.60 -14.46
C LEU A 133 0.19 7.06 -14.91
N TYR A 134 0.11 7.99 -13.96
CA TYR A 134 -0.25 9.38 -14.21
C TYR A 134 0.96 10.33 -14.24
N ARG A 135 0.79 11.47 -14.92
CA ARG A 135 1.74 12.58 -14.88
C ARG A 135 1.12 13.70 -14.02
N SER A 136 1.78 14.07 -12.93
CA SER A 136 1.38 15.25 -12.15
C SER A 136 1.60 16.54 -12.94
N TRP A 137 0.67 17.49 -12.79
CA TRP A 137 0.83 18.87 -13.24
C TRP A 137 1.78 19.66 -12.35
N ASN A 138 1.91 19.28 -11.07
CA ASN A 138 2.88 19.85 -10.14
C ASN A 138 4.22 19.10 -10.24
N PRO A 139 5.28 19.69 -10.81
CA PRO A 139 6.58 19.02 -10.98
C PRO A 139 7.33 18.79 -9.65
N PHE A 140 6.95 19.53 -8.60
CA PHE A 140 7.54 19.44 -7.25
C PHE A 140 6.84 18.43 -6.34
N SER A 141 5.76 17.80 -6.81
CA SER A 141 5.09 16.74 -6.05
C SER A 141 6.09 15.65 -5.67
N LYS A 142 6.02 15.22 -4.41
CA LYS A 142 6.83 14.13 -3.82
C LYS A 142 6.08 12.80 -3.74
N VAL A 143 4.78 12.82 -4.06
CA VAL A 143 3.85 11.69 -4.04
C VAL A 143 4.28 10.64 -5.07
N LYS A 144 4.61 9.44 -4.61
CA LYS A 144 4.92 8.30 -5.49
C LYS A 144 3.67 7.56 -5.96
N GLY A 145 2.72 7.40 -5.06
CA GLY A 145 1.44 6.74 -5.25
C GLY A 145 0.38 7.41 -4.40
N TYR A 146 -0.88 7.27 -4.78
CA TYR A 146 -2.01 7.55 -3.90
C TYR A 146 -3.26 6.82 -4.36
N THR A 147 -4.24 6.79 -3.48
CA THR A 147 -5.58 6.34 -3.79
C THR A 147 -6.67 7.13 -3.05
N TYR A 148 -7.93 6.92 -3.42
CA TYR A 148 -9.09 7.46 -2.70
C TYR A 148 -10.00 6.33 -2.19
N PRO A 149 -10.74 6.53 -1.09
CA PRO A 149 -11.61 5.49 -0.52
C PRO A 149 -12.79 5.08 -1.41
N ASP A 150 -13.24 5.95 -2.32
CA ASP A 150 -14.49 5.84 -3.10
C ASP A 150 -14.28 5.34 -4.54
N THR A 151 -13.09 4.83 -4.86
CA THR A 151 -12.75 4.31 -6.18
C THR A 151 -11.87 3.07 -6.05
N MET A 152 -11.84 2.17 -7.03
CA MET A 152 -10.86 1.07 -7.05
C MET A 152 -9.45 1.53 -7.47
N ARG A 153 -9.35 2.75 -8.02
CA ARG A 153 -8.14 3.17 -8.74
C ARG A 153 -6.99 3.52 -7.81
N ILE A 154 -5.79 3.09 -8.19
CA ILE A 154 -4.51 3.48 -7.58
C ILE A 154 -3.70 4.26 -8.62
N TRP A 155 -3.25 5.45 -8.26
CA TRP A 155 -2.51 6.33 -9.13
C TRP A 155 -1.02 6.27 -8.81
N ILE A 156 -0.23 5.80 -9.77
CA ILE A 156 1.22 5.72 -9.64
C ILE A 156 1.87 6.87 -10.41
N HIS A 157 2.73 7.62 -9.75
CA HIS A 157 3.35 8.81 -10.32
C HIS A 157 4.49 8.45 -11.28
N LYS A 158 4.26 8.68 -12.58
CA LYS A 158 5.16 8.32 -13.70
C LYS A 158 6.61 8.80 -13.55
N LYS A 159 6.82 10.02 -13.05
CA LYS A 159 8.16 10.58 -12.76
C LYS A 159 8.98 9.70 -11.84
N TYR A 160 8.37 9.17 -10.78
CA TYR A 160 9.04 8.28 -9.83
C TYR A 160 9.14 6.89 -10.41
N TYR A 161 8.04 6.38 -11.00
CA TYR A 161 7.95 5.04 -11.63
C TYR A 161 9.12 4.72 -12.56
N ARG A 162 9.48 5.69 -13.37
CA ARG A 162 10.51 5.52 -14.40
C ARG A 162 11.93 5.84 -13.93
N ARG A 163 12.15 6.14 -12.66
CA ARG A 163 13.51 6.26 -12.10
C ARG A 163 14.10 4.86 -11.95
N ASN A 164 15.39 4.74 -12.27
CA ASN A 164 16.13 3.50 -12.04
C ASN A 164 16.26 3.20 -10.54
N SER A 165 16.29 4.25 -9.70
CA SER A 165 16.35 4.13 -8.24
C SER A 165 15.03 3.75 -7.58
N TRP A 166 13.93 3.60 -8.32
CA TRP A 166 12.67 3.08 -7.78
C TRP A 166 12.43 1.71 -8.40
N THR A 167 12.81 0.69 -7.65
CA THR A 167 13.01 -0.69 -8.10
C THR A 167 11.68 -1.45 -8.14
N PRO A 168 11.64 -2.67 -8.71
CA PRO A 168 10.49 -3.54 -8.56
C PRO A 168 10.08 -3.79 -7.10
N THR A 169 11.05 -3.92 -6.19
CA THR A 169 10.80 -4.04 -4.73
C THR A 169 10.05 -2.83 -4.19
N ASP A 170 10.47 -1.62 -4.57
CA ASP A 170 9.75 -0.43 -4.14
C ASP A 170 8.34 -0.31 -4.76
N VAL A 171 8.14 -0.85 -5.97
CA VAL A 171 6.81 -0.94 -6.59
C VAL A 171 5.93 -1.91 -5.80
N ALA A 172 6.44 -3.09 -5.44
CA ALA A 172 5.74 -4.07 -4.60
C ALA A 172 5.28 -3.44 -3.27
N ALA A 173 6.18 -2.74 -2.60
CA ALA A 173 5.91 -2.04 -1.35
C ALA A 173 4.85 -0.95 -1.49
N ASN A 174 4.91 -0.16 -2.57
CA ASN A 174 3.90 0.85 -2.85
C ASN A 174 2.55 0.22 -3.17
N LEU A 175 2.51 -0.87 -3.94
CA LEU A 175 1.27 -1.59 -4.22
C LEU A 175 0.63 -2.10 -2.94
N ALA A 176 1.40 -2.73 -2.04
CA ALA A 176 0.92 -3.17 -0.73
C ALA A 176 0.35 -2.00 0.08
N HIS A 177 1.07 -0.88 0.18
CA HIS A 177 0.62 0.31 0.91
C HIS A 177 -0.74 0.81 0.40
N GLU A 178 -0.88 1.00 -0.91
CA GLU A 178 -2.10 1.54 -1.51
C GLU A 178 -3.26 0.52 -1.45
N TRP A 179 -2.98 -0.77 -1.55
CA TRP A 179 -3.99 -1.82 -1.41
C TRP A 179 -4.50 -1.95 0.02
N VAL A 180 -3.63 -1.82 1.02
CA VAL A 180 -4.06 -1.82 2.43
C VAL A 180 -5.00 -0.64 2.73
N HIS A 181 -4.87 0.50 2.03
CA HIS A 181 -5.89 1.54 2.05
C HIS A 181 -7.23 1.09 1.47
N LYS A 182 -7.25 0.25 0.43
CA LYS A 182 -8.48 -0.36 -0.12
C LYS A 182 -9.18 -1.30 0.83
N MET A 183 -8.44 -1.89 1.75
CA MET A 183 -8.98 -2.75 2.80
C MET A 183 -9.55 -1.96 3.98
N GLY A 184 -9.50 -0.63 3.95
CA GLY A 184 -10.12 0.25 4.96
C GLY A 184 -9.18 0.75 6.05
N PHE A 185 -7.87 0.49 5.94
CA PHE A 185 -6.91 1.05 6.88
C PHE A 185 -6.46 2.45 6.46
N GLY A 186 -6.45 3.36 7.44
CA GLY A 186 -6.03 4.73 7.25
C GLY A 186 -4.66 5.01 7.84
N HIS A 187 -4.30 6.28 7.78
CA HIS A 187 -3.26 6.88 8.61
C HIS A 187 -3.50 8.38 8.66
N ASP A 188 -2.83 9.09 9.57
CA ASP A 188 -2.92 10.55 9.64
C ASP A 188 -2.64 11.24 8.29
N PHE A 189 -3.44 12.27 7.99
CA PHE A 189 -3.29 13.07 6.78
C PHE A 189 -2.00 13.90 6.81
N ASN A 190 -1.72 14.54 7.96
CA ASN A 190 -0.52 15.31 8.18
C ASN A 190 0.63 14.38 8.56
N TYR A 191 1.83 14.69 8.08
CA TYR A 191 3.02 13.96 8.49
C TYR A 191 3.24 14.10 10.01
N ASN A 192 3.49 12.97 10.66
CA ASN A 192 3.97 12.89 12.04
C ASN A 192 4.85 11.63 12.21
N ALA A 193 5.46 11.49 13.39
CA ALA A 193 6.40 10.42 13.68
C ALA A 193 5.74 9.03 13.86
N ASP A 194 4.43 8.97 14.10
CA ASP A 194 3.69 7.72 14.33
C ASP A 194 3.12 7.11 13.02
N ARG A 195 2.88 7.95 12.01
CA ARG A 195 2.44 7.56 10.66
C ARG A 195 3.21 6.37 10.03
N PRO A 196 4.55 6.23 10.18
CA PRO A 196 5.28 5.09 9.63
C PRO A 196 4.86 3.75 10.25
N TYR A 197 4.29 3.79 11.46
CA TYR A 197 3.82 2.62 12.19
C TYR A 197 2.34 2.29 11.92
N SER A 198 1.64 3.09 11.10
CA SER A 198 0.28 2.77 10.66
C SER A 198 0.26 1.50 9.82
N VAL A 199 -0.87 0.79 9.76
CA VAL A 199 -0.99 -0.46 8.99
C VAL A 199 -0.51 -0.31 7.54
N PRO A 200 -0.94 0.71 6.75
CA PRO A 200 -0.48 0.86 5.37
C PRO A 200 1.05 1.04 5.24
N TYR A 201 1.67 1.83 6.11
CA TYR A 201 3.13 2.04 6.07
C TYR A 201 3.91 0.85 6.61
N GLY A 202 3.43 0.24 7.70
CA GLY A 202 4.02 -0.94 8.31
C GLY A 202 4.05 -2.11 7.33
N ILE A 203 2.92 -2.42 6.68
CA ILE A 203 2.85 -3.49 5.69
C ILE A 203 3.76 -3.22 4.48
N GLY A 204 3.72 -2.02 3.89
CA GLY A 204 4.62 -1.68 2.78
C GLY A 204 6.10 -1.80 3.16
N GLY A 205 6.45 -1.44 4.39
CA GLY A 205 7.81 -1.55 4.91
C GLY A 205 8.24 -2.99 5.22
N ILE A 206 7.33 -3.83 5.74
CA ILE A 206 7.58 -5.27 5.88
C ILE A 206 7.81 -5.91 4.51
N VAL A 207 7.05 -5.50 3.48
CA VAL A 207 7.25 -6.02 2.12
C VAL A 207 8.67 -5.77 1.62
N ILE A 208 9.23 -4.57 1.83
CA ILE A 208 10.62 -4.26 1.48
C ILE A 208 11.59 -5.17 2.22
N LYS A 209 11.43 -5.25 3.55
CA LYS A 209 12.31 -6.05 4.39
C LYS A 209 12.35 -7.51 3.98
N VAL A 210 11.20 -8.12 3.71
CA VAL A 210 11.13 -9.53 3.29
C VAL A 210 11.69 -9.71 1.88
N ALA A 211 11.38 -8.79 0.95
CA ALA A 211 11.93 -8.86 -0.41
C ALA A 211 13.46 -8.80 -0.40
N GLU A 212 14.05 -7.90 0.38
CA GLU A 212 15.51 -7.80 0.57
C GLU A 212 16.08 -9.09 1.19
N GLU A 213 15.41 -9.67 2.21
CA GLU A 213 15.80 -10.95 2.81
C GLU A 213 15.73 -12.13 1.81
N MET A 214 14.87 -12.03 0.78
CA MET A 214 14.76 -13.01 -0.31
C MET A 214 15.74 -12.78 -1.46
N GLY A 215 16.53 -11.70 -1.42
CA GLY A 215 17.56 -11.41 -2.43
C GLY A 215 17.09 -10.60 -3.64
N TYR A 216 15.99 -9.85 -3.51
CA TYR A 216 15.50 -8.92 -4.53
C TYR A 216 16.20 -7.56 -4.53
#